data_AF-A0A0N4X795-F1
#
_entry.id   AF-A0A0N4X795-F1
#
_cell.length_a   1.000
_cell.length_b   1.000
_cell.length_c   1.000
_cell.angle_alpha   90.00
_cell.angle_beta   90.00
_cell.angle_gamma   90.00
#
_symmetry.space_group_name_H-M   'P 1'
#
loop_
_entity.id
_entity.type
_entity.pdbx_description
1 polymer ?
#
loop_
_entity_poly.entity_id
_entity_poly.type
_entity_poly.pdbx_seq_one_letter_code
_entity_poly.pdbx_strand_id
1 'polypeptide(L)'
;VKEQQKKERVSKYETIHDIGKKLVAYCSKDAHSCIEKACKVAMVRCRPIQPLQENSWGITGAQLEKHIMKDVENGLIPTHIHCTLGTSSIAADDQLETIWPIAKKYGMWIHCDASYSGNAWVDKKYRDNA
;
A
#
# COMPACT_ATOMS: atom_id res chain seq x y z
N VAL A 1 -7.73 44.45 -19.56
CA VAL A 1 -8.24 43.17 -20.11
C VAL A 1 -7.04 42.22 -20.23
N LYS A 2 -6.75 41.28 -19.34
CA LYS A 2 -7.45 40.68 -18.20
C LYS A 2 -6.39 40.39 -17.12
N GLU A 3 -6.63 40.89 -15.91
CA GLU A 3 -6.10 40.28 -14.70
C GLU A 3 -6.66 38.86 -14.63
N GLN A 4 -5.88 37.87 -15.05
CA GLN A 4 -6.21 36.48 -14.77
C GLN A 4 -5.84 36.21 -13.31
N GLN A 5 -6.87 36.37 -12.47
CA GLN A 5 -7.01 35.91 -11.10
C GLN A 5 -6.10 34.72 -10.78
N LYS A 6 -5.04 35.00 -10.04
CA LYS A 6 -4.28 34.01 -9.28
C LYS A 6 -5.24 33.50 -8.20
N LYS A 7 -6.05 32.48 -8.51
CA LYS A 7 -6.88 31.79 -7.49
C LYS A 7 -5.92 31.29 -6.43
N GLU A 8 -5.92 31.91 -5.26
CA GLU A 8 -5.29 31.37 -4.07
C GLU A 8 -5.82 29.94 -3.89
N ARG A 9 -4.94 28.94 -4.02
CA ARG A 9 -5.27 27.57 -3.64
C ARG A 9 -5.42 27.58 -2.12
N VAL A 10 -6.64 27.81 -1.64
CA VAL A 10 -6.97 27.59 -0.24
C VAL A 10 -6.68 26.12 0.05
N SER A 11 -5.70 25.87 0.91
CA SER A 11 -5.31 24.50 1.27
C SER A 11 -6.50 23.82 1.96
N LYS A 12 -6.86 22.62 1.53
CA LYS A 12 -7.88 21.77 2.19
C LYS A 12 -7.51 21.46 3.65
N TYR A 13 -6.25 21.63 4.02
CA TYR A 13 -5.69 21.30 5.32
C TYR A 13 -5.00 22.52 5.92
N GLU A 14 -5.24 22.78 7.20
CA GLU A 14 -4.66 23.92 7.93
C GLU A 14 -3.17 23.70 8.22
N THR A 15 -2.80 22.47 8.60
CA THR A 15 -1.41 22.12 8.90
C THR A 15 -0.96 20.81 8.23
N ILE A 16 0.36 20.61 8.15
CA ILE A 16 0.95 19.32 7.73
C ILE A 16 0.54 18.18 8.66
N HIS A 17 0.25 18.46 9.93
CA HIS A 17 -0.19 17.47 10.91
C HIS A 17 -1.59 16.96 10.59
N ASP A 18 -2.46 17.80 10.03
CA ASP A 18 -3.81 17.41 9.62
C ASP A 18 -3.79 16.49 8.40
N ILE A 19 -2.78 16.65 7.53
CA ILE A 19 -2.51 15.71 6.43
C ILE A 19 -1.98 14.39 7.01
N GLY A 20 -0.97 14.45 7.87
CA GLY A 20 -0.35 13.28 8.50
C GLY A 20 -1.36 12.35 9.18
N LYS A 21 -2.30 12.93 9.94
CA LYS A 21 -3.39 12.19 10.61
C LYS A 21 -4.34 11.47 9.65
N LYS A 22 -4.32 11.76 8.36
CA LYS A 22 -5.19 11.13 7.35
C LYS A 22 -4.46 10.10 6.51
N LEU A 23 -3.15 10.00 6.61
CA LEU A 23 -2.36 9.05 5.83
C LEU A 23 -2.64 7.61 6.25
N VAL A 24 -2.84 6.74 5.26
CA VAL A 24 -3.03 5.30 5.42
C VAL A 24 -2.06 4.54 4.53
N ALA A 25 -1.38 3.57 5.13
CA ALA A 25 -0.60 2.54 4.47
C ALA A 25 -1.34 1.21 4.53
N TYR A 26 -1.19 0.38 3.52
CA TYR A 26 -1.82 -0.93 3.45
C TYR A 26 -0.75 -2.01 3.52
N CYS A 27 -1.09 -3.18 4.07
CA CYS A 27 -0.23 -4.36 4.07
C CYS A 27 -1.08 -5.63 4.24
N SER A 28 -0.53 -6.79 3.90
CA SER A 28 -1.10 -8.06 4.36
C SER A 28 -1.06 -8.13 5.90
N LYS A 29 -2.04 -8.79 6.51
CA LYS A 29 -2.03 -9.10 7.95
C LYS A 29 -0.87 -10.03 8.33
N ASP A 30 -0.40 -10.83 7.38
CA ASP A 30 0.74 -11.76 7.55
C ASP A 30 2.08 -11.13 7.12
N ALA A 31 2.09 -9.82 6.81
CA ALA A 31 3.31 -9.07 6.55
C ALA A 31 4.21 -9.02 7.80
N HIS A 32 5.51 -8.86 7.58
CA HIS A 32 6.47 -8.80 8.68
C HIS A 32 6.17 -7.61 9.62
N SER A 33 6.31 -7.81 10.93
CA SER A 33 5.96 -6.80 11.96
C SER A 33 6.69 -5.44 11.82
N CYS A 34 7.73 -5.35 10.98
CA CYS A 34 8.44 -4.11 10.70
C CYS A 34 7.52 -3.02 10.12
N ILE A 35 6.55 -3.34 9.26
CA ILE A 35 5.68 -2.33 8.65
C ILE A 35 4.78 -1.67 9.70
N GLU A 36 4.21 -2.44 10.63
CA GLU A 36 3.40 -1.89 11.70
C GLU A 36 4.22 -0.96 12.60
N LYS A 37 5.46 -1.35 12.93
CA LYS A 37 6.39 -0.52 13.70
C LYS A 37 6.77 0.77 12.95
N ALA A 38 7.08 0.67 11.66
CA ALA A 38 7.43 1.81 10.82
C ALA A 38 6.26 2.80 10.72
N CYS A 39 5.04 2.31 10.50
CA CYS A 39 3.83 3.13 10.48
C CYS A 39 3.61 3.87 11.82
N LYS A 40 3.82 3.20 12.96
CA LYS A 40 3.72 3.85 14.29
C LYS A 40 4.74 4.97 14.46
N VAL A 41 6.00 4.74 14.09
CA VAL A 41 7.07 5.76 14.16
C VAL A 41 6.77 6.93 13.21
N ALA A 42 6.27 6.64 12.01
CA ALA A 42 5.91 7.65 11.02
C ALA A 42 4.56 8.35 11.30
N MET A 43 3.82 7.95 12.34
CA MET A 43 2.46 8.42 12.64
C MET A 43 1.46 8.20 11.49
N VAL A 44 1.65 7.14 10.71
CA VAL A 44 0.79 6.72 9.60
C VAL A 44 -0.12 5.58 10.06
N ARG A 45 -1.39 5.56 9.62
CA ARG A 45 -2.27 4.42 9.88
C ARG A 45 -1.79 3.20 9.10
N CYS A 46 -1.59 2.08 9.79
CA CYS A 46 -1.37 0.80 9.14
C CYS A 46 -2.71 0.07 8.99
N ARG A 47 -3.10 -0.27 7.76
CA ARG A 47 -4.31 -1.02 7.45
C ARG A 47 -3.93 -2.47 7.08
N PRO A 48 -4.05 -3.42 8.02
CA PRO A 48 -3.86 -4.83 7.70
C PRO A 48 -5.06 -5.35 6.91
N ILE A 49 -4.78 -5.99 5.78
CA ILE A 49 -5.75 -6.67 4.93
C ILE A 49 -5.62 -8.17 5.21
N GLN A 50 -6.74 -8.84 5.52
CA GLN A 50 -6.75 -10.28 5.77
C GLN A 50 -6.49 -11.04 4.45
N PRO A 51 -5.36 -11.75 4.30
CA PRO A 51 -5.19 -12.66 3.18
C PRO A 51 -6.19 -13.81 3.25
N LEU A 52 -6.51 -14.37 2.08
CA LEU A 52 -7.49 -15.44 1.94
C LEU A 52 -6.85 -16.69 1.34
N GLN A 53 -7.28 -17.87 1.79
CA GLN A 53 -6.75 -19.14 1.33
C GLN A 53 -6.95 -19.35 -0.19
N GLU A 54 -8.07 -18.87 -0.76
CA GLU A 54 -8.35 -18.92 -2.20
C GLU A 54 -7.31 -18.18 -3.05
N ASN A 55 -6.61 -17.22 -2.46
CA ASN A 55 -5.55 -16.44 -3.09
C ASN A 55 -4.16 -16.94 -2.67
N SER A 56 -4.05 -18.21 -2.26
CA SER A 56 -2.81 -18.79 -1.74
C SER A 56 -2.23 -18.00 -0.56
N TRP A 57 -3.11 -17.38 0.25
CA TRP A 57 -2.75 -16.50 1.36
C TRP A 57 -2.03 -15.20 0.98
N GLY A 58 -2.08 -14.79 -0.28
CA GLY A 58 -1.72 -13.45 -0.72
C GLY A 58 -2.89 -12.49 -0.68
N ILE A 59 -2.62 -11.18 -0.50
CA ILE A 59 -3.64 -10.15 -0.77
C ILE A 59 -3.70 -9.81 -2.28
N THR A 60 -4.88 -9.42 -2.74
CA THR A 60 -5.13 -9.07 -4.15
C THR A 60 -5.41 -7.58 -4.36
N GLY A 61 -5.29 -7.13 -5.60
CA GLY A 61 -5.67 -5.79 -6.02
C GLY A 61 -7.14 -5.46 -5.72
N ALA A 62 -8.04 -6.42 -5.90
CA ALA A 62 -9.46 -6.23 -5.58
C ALA A 62 -9.69 -6.00 -4.07
N GLN A 63 -8.99 -6.76 -3.22
CA GLN A 63 -9.04 -6.53 -1.77
C GLN A 63 -8.46 -5.17 -1.40
N LEU A 64 -7.33 -4.78 -2.00
CA LEU A 64 -6.70 -3.48 -1.80
C LEU A 64 -7.64 -2.34 -2.21
N GLU A 65 -8.22 -2.40 -3.40
CA GLU A 65 -9.12 -1.37 -3.93
C GLU A 65 -10.33 -1.17 -3.02
N LYS A 66 -10.94 -2.25 -2.52
CA LYS A 66 -12.06 -2.16 -1.57
C LYS A 66 -11.70 -1.36 -0.31
N HIS A 67 -10.49 -1.55 0.22
CA HIS A 67 -10.04 -0.81 1.41
C HIS A 67 -9.71 0.65 1.08
N ILE A 68 -9.06 0.89 -0.08
CA ILE A 68 -8.78 2.24 -0.58
C ILE A 68 -10.08 3.04 -0.74
N MET A 69 -11.09 2.49 -1.43
CA MET A 69 -12.36 3.19 -1.67
C MET A 69 -13.02 3.58 -0.34
N LYS A 70 -13.10 2.64 0.61
CA LYS A 70 -13.63 2.90 1.94
C LYS A 70 -12.86 3.99 2.68
N ASP A 71 -11.53 3.98 2.63
CA ASP A 71 -10.72 4.97 3.33
C ASP A 71 -10.83 6.35 2.67
N VAL A 72 -10.90 6.42 1.33
CA VAL A 72 -11.14 7.66 0.56
C VAL A 72 -12.51 8.25 0.89
N GLU A 73 -13.56 7.42 0.95
CA GLU A 73 -14.91 7.85 1.37
C GLU A 73 -14.91 8.42 2.79
N ASN A 74 -14.09 7.88 3.68
CA ASN A 74 -13.89 8.39 5.04
C ASN A 74 -12.94 9.61 5.12
N GLY A 75 -12.55 10.18 3.97
CA GLY A 75 -11.70 11.36 3.90
C GLY A 75 -10.24 11.12 4.27
N LEU A 76 -9.80 9.86 4.26
CA LEU A 76 -8.40 9.46 4.45
C LEU A 76 -7.62 9.54 3.13
N ILE A 77 -6.29 9.47 3.25
CA ILE A 77 -5.35 9.64 2.14
C ILE A 77 -4.54 8.34 2.02
N PRO A 78 -4.86 7.47 1.06
CA PRO A 78 -4.03 6.33 0.70
C PRO A 78 -2.62 6.81 0.31
N THR A 79 -1.58 6.20 0.86
CA THR A 79 -0.18 6.59 0.58
C THR A 79 0.57 5.52 -0.18
N HIS A 80 0.68 4.34 0.39
CA HIS A 80 1.44 3.24 -0.16
C HIS A 80 0.88 1.89 0.25
N ILE A 81 1.24 0.87 -0.51
CA ILE A 81 1.01 -0.54 -0.20
C ILE A 81 2.37 -1.19 0.06
N HIS A 82 2.48 -1.90 1.18
CA HIS A 82 3.59 -2.80 1.50
C HIS A 82 3.23 -4.19 0.97
N CYS A 83 3.67 -4.48 -0.25
CA CYS A 83 3.42 -5.73 -0.96
C CYS A 83 4.46 -6.76 -0.52
N THR A 84 4.03 -7.80 0.17
CA THR A 84 4.93 -8.81 0.74
C THR A 84 5.10 -9.95 -0.25
N LEU A 85 6.34 -10.23 -0.62
CA LEU A 85 6.73 -11.31 -1.51
C LEU A 85 7.58 -12.26 -0.65
N GLY A 86 6.95 -13.32 -0.16
CA GLY A 86 7.47 -14.23 0.84
C GLY A 86 7.16 -13.80 2.27
N THR A 87 5.92 -13.97 2.72
CA THR A 87 5.51 -13.76 4.12
C THR A 87 6.29 -14.64 5.09
N SER A 88 6.51 -14.16 6.32
CA SER A 88 7.36 -14.87 7.29
C SER A 88 6.79 -16.22 7.76
N SER A 89 5.47 -16.37 7.78
CA SER A 89 4.81 -17.55 8.33
C SER A 89 4.82 -18.74 7.37
N ILE A 90 4.50 -18.49 6.10
CA ILE A 90 4.23 -19.56 5.11
C ILE A 90 4.86 -19.29 3.75
N ALA A 91 5.70 -18.24 3.62
CA ALA A 91 6.32 -17.84 2.36
C ALA A 91 5.31 -17.59 1.23
N ALA A 92 4.13 -17.04 1.56
CA ALA A 92 3.13 -16.65 0.58
C ALA A 92 3.46 -15.29 -0.05
N ASP A 93 3.04 -15.10 -1.30
CA ASP A 93 3.24 -13.87 -2.06
C ASP A 93 1.91 -13.13 -2.23
N ASP A 94 1.93 -11.81 -1.98
CA ASP A 94 0.87 -10.91 -2.40
C ASP A 94 0.83 -10.81 -3.93
N GLN A 95 -0.36 -10.73 -4.53
CA GLN A 95 -0.51 -10.78 -5.99
C GLN A 95 -0.14 -9.45 -6.65
N LEU A 96 1.16 -9.20 -6.81
CA LEU A 96 1.72 -7.93 -7.29
C LEU A 96 1.12 -7.49 -8.63
N GLU A 97 0.91 -8.42 -9.57
CA GLU A 97 0.32 -8.14 -10.88
C GLU A 97 -1.07 -7.48 -10.77
N THR A 98 -1.86 -7.89 -9.78
CA THR A 98 -3.20 -7.34 -9.55
C THR A 98 -3.15 -6.04 -8.72
N ILE A 99 -2.16 -5.88 -7.85
CA ILE A 99 -1.96 -4.72 -6.99
C ILE A 99 -1.45 -3.51 -7.79
N TRP A 100 -0.53 -3.74 -8.74
CA TRP A 100 0.09 -2.67 -9.51
C TRP A 100 -0.88 -1.73 -10.24
N PRO A 101 -1.87 -2.24 -11.02
CA PRO A 101 -2.86 -1.40 -11.67
C PRO A 101 -3.66 -0.54 -10.68
N ILE A 102 -3.97 -1.07 -9.50
CA ILE A 102 -4.70 -0.36 -8.46
C ILE A 102 -3.84 0.74 -7.85
N ALA A 103 -2.62 0.43 -7.44
CA ALA A 103 -1.70 1.44 -6.90
C ALA A 103 -1.48 2.58 -7.92
N LYS A 104 -1.30 2.25 -9.19
CA LYS A 104 -1.18 3.24 -10.28
C LYS A 104 -2.45 4.09 -10.43
N LYS A 105 -3.64 3.48 -10.37
CA LYS A 105 -4.94 4.18 -10.44
C LYS A 105 -5.09 5.23 -9.34
N TYR A 106 -4.62 4.94 -8.13
CA TYR A 106 -4.71 5.85 -6.98
C TYR A 106 -3.45 6.69 -6.73
N GLY A 107 -2.43 6.59 -7.59
CA GLY A 107 -1.17 7.33 -7.45
C GLY A 107 -0.36 6.94 -6.20
N MET A 108 -0.50 5.69 -5.76
CA MET A 108 0.15 5.19 -4.55
C MET A 108 1.53 4.61 -4.85
N TRP A 109 2.42 4.71 -3.85
CA TRP A 109 3.70 4.02 -3.88
C TRP A 109 3.53 2.51 -3.59
N ILE A 110 4.34 1.67 -4.22
CA ILE A 110 4.44 0.25 -3.86
C ILE A 110 5.82 -0.01 -3.27
N HIS A 111 5.86 -0.49 -2.04
CA HIS A 111 7.05 -1.08 -1.46
C HIS A 111 6.94 -2.59 -1.59
N CYS A 112 7.81 -3.20 -2.40
CA CYS A 112 7.92 -4.66 -2.48
C CYS A 112 8.88 -5.17 -1.40
N ASP A 113 8.34 -5.81 -0.38
CA ASP A 113 9.14 -6.51 0.63
C ASP A 113 9.40 -7.93 0.14
N ALA A 114 10.54 -8.12 -0.51
CA ALA A 114 11.04 -9.42 -0.95
C ALA A 114 12.24 -9.87 -0.10
N SER A 115 12.25 -9.52 1.19
CA SER A 115 13.37 -9.84 2.10
C SER A 115 13.63 -11.34 2.22
N TYR A 116 12.59 -12.17 2.06
CA TYR A 116 12.69 -13.63 2.04
C TYR A 116 12.88 -14.19 0.64
N SER A 117 11.94 -13.96 -0.29
CA SER A 117 11.93 -14.65 -1.60
C SER A 117 12.76 -13.96 -2.70
N GLY A 118 13.15 -12.70 -2.51
CA GLY A 118 13.77 -11.90 -3.57
C GLY A 118 15.13 -12.43 -4.06
N ASN A 119 15.85 -13.18 -3.22
CA ASN A 119 17.08 -13.84 -3.63
C ASN A 119 16.85 -14.94 -4.68
N ALA A 120 15.69 -15.59 -4.69
CA ALA A 120 15.37 -16.66 -5.63
C ALA A 120 15.30 -16.14 -7.07
N TRP A 121 14.91 -14.88 -7.27
CA TRP A 121 14.76 -14.27 -8.60
C TRP A 121 16.07 -13.95 -9.31
N VAL A 122 17.21 -14.13 -8.64
CA VAL A 122 18.52 -14.16 -9.30
C VAL A 122 18.58 -15.31 -10.30
N ASP A 123 18.02 -16.47 -9.94
CA ASP A 123 17.83 -17.60 -10.85
C ASP A 123 16.62 -17.35 -11.75
N LYS A 124 16.84 -17.46 -13.07
CA LYS A 124 15.80 -17.30 -14.09
C LYS A 124 14.62 -18.23 -13.87
N LYS A 125 14.85 -19.42 -13.31
CA LYS A 125 13.81 -20.42 -13.05
C LYS A 125 12.71 -19.92 -12.11
N TYR A 126 13.05 -19.03 -11.17
CA TYR A 126 12.13 -18.59 -10.11
C TYR A 126 11.68 -17.14 -10.28
N ARG A 127 12.21 -16.42 -11.28
CA ARG A 127 11.97 -14.98 -11.47
C ARG A 127 10.51 -14.62 -11.76
N ASP A 128 9.80 -15.51 -12.44
CA ASP A 128 8.41 -15.28 -12.87
C ASP A 128 7.38 -15.78 -11.84
N ASN A 129 7.83 -16.19 -10.64
CA ASN A 129 6.96 -16.66 -9.56
C ASN A 129 6.49 -15.53 -8.62
N ALA A 130 6.79 -14.26 -8.97
CA ALA A 130 6.52 -13.07 -8.17
C ALA A 130 5.15 -12.44 -8.47
#